data_AF-A0A520A734-F1
#
_entry.id   AF-A0A520A734-F1
#
_cell.length_a   1.000
_cell.length_b   1.000
_cell.length_c   1.000
_cell.angle_alpha   90.00
_cell.angle_beta   90.00
_cell.angle_gamma   90.00
#
_symmetry.space_group_name_H-M   'P 1'
#
loop_
_entity.id
_entity.type
_entity.pdbx_description
1 polymer ?
#
loop_
_entity_poly.entity_id
_entity_poly.type
_entity_poly.pdbx_seq_one_letter_code
_entity_poly.pdbx_strand_id
1 'polypeptide(L)'
;MGNSYKTLLRNAQAQLSHSRRGECYDNAQAESLWSRLKAELLEARDWPVFTDLADAQASVAKYFDYYNHQRRHSSIGYLKPYLFHQQQLANIT
;
A
#
# COMPACT_ATOMS: atom_id res chain seq x y z
N MET A 1 15.58 -13.88 2.45
CA MET A 1 15.87 -12.76 1.53
C MET A 1 17.12 -13.11 0.74
N GLY A 2 16.99 -13.33 -0.57
CA GLY A 2 18.11 -13.76 -1.42
C GLY A 2 19.18 -12.67 -1.57
N ASN A 3 20.44 -13.08 -1.78
CA ASN A 3 21.56 -12.16 -2.02
C ASN A 3 21.28 -11.20 -3.21
N SER A 4 20.53 -11.66 -4.22
CA SER A 4 20.11 -10.85 -5.38
C SER A 4 19.27 -9.63 -4.99
N TYR A 5 18.31 -9.79 -4.07
CA TYR A 5 17.45 -8.70 -3.61
C TYR A 5 18.24 -7.62 -2.85
N LYS A 6 19.16 -8.04 -1.99
CA LYS A 6 20.04 -7.11 -1.25
C LYS A 6 20.97 -6.34 -2.18
N THR A 7 21.52 -7.01 -3.20
CA THR A 7 22.35 -6.36 -4.22
C THR A 7 21.57 -5.32 -5.01
N LEU A 8 20.34 -5.63 -5.43
CA LEU A 8 19.49 -4.69 -6.18
C LEU A 8 19.24 -3.42 -5.37
N LEU A 9 18.88 -3.54 -4.09
CA LEU A 9 18.63 -2.38 -3.23
C LEU A 9 19.88 -1.54 -2.98
N ARG A 10 21.04 -2.19 -2.77
CA ARG A 10 22.32 -1.47 -2.66
C ARG A 10 22.63 -0.66 -3.91
N ASN A 11 22.43 -1.25 -5.09
CA ASN A 11 22.67 -0.57 -6.36
C ASN A 11 21.70 0.60 -6.57
N ALA A 12 20.47 0.50 -6.05
CA ALA A 12 19.49 1.58 -6.07
C ALA A 12 19.70 2.63 -4.96
N GLN A 13 20.77 2.54 -4.17
CA GLN A 13 21.02 3.36 -2.98
C GLN A 13 19.84 3.37 -1.98
N ALA A 14 19.05 2.30 -1.98
CA ALA A 14 17.89 2.15 -1.12
C ALA A 14 18.30 1.57 0.24
N GLN A 15 17.83 2.18 1.32
CA GLN A 15 18.04 1.66 2.66
C GLN A 15 17.10 0.48 2.93
N LEU A 16 17.68 -0.66 3.31
CA LEU A 16 16.92 -1.83 3.72
C LEU A 16 16.31 -1.57 5.10
N SER A 17 15.00 -1.32 5.16
CA SER A 17 14.27 -1.27 6.42
C SER A 17 13.60 -2.61 6.68
N HIS A 18 14.15 -3.37 7.62
CA HIS A 18 13.47 -4.52 8.20
C HIS A 18 13.00 -4.12 9.60
N SER A 19 11.75 -4.43 9.94
CA SER A 19 11.28 -4.22 11.30
C SER A 19 12.21 -4.94 12.26
N ARG A 20 12.67 -4.22 13.29
CA ARG A 20 13.42 -4.85 14.37
C ARG A 20 12.47 -5.72 15.17
N ARG A 21 13.00 -6.79 15.77
CA ARG A 21 12.20 -7.64 16.66
C ARG A 21 11.67 -6.77 17.81
N GLY A 22 10.35 -6.56 17.86
CA GLY A 22 9.68 -5.72 18.87
C GLY A 22 9.27 -4.32 18.39
N GLU A 23 9.62 -3.89 17.18
CA GLU A 23 9.17 -2.62 16.59
C GLU A 23 8.15 -2.89 15.48
N CYS A 24 6.87 -3.00 15.86
CA CYS A 24 5.77 -3.24 14.90
C CYS A 24 5.28 -1.97 14.19
N TYR A 25 5.63 -0.78 14.69
CA TYR A 25 5.13 0.49 14.18
C TYR A 25 5.50 0.75 12.72
N ASP A 26 6.69 0.31 12.29
CA ASP A 26 7.14 0.45 10.90
C ASP A 26 6.26 -0.31 9.91
N ASN A 27 5.69 -1.45 10.33
CA ASN A 27 4.83 -2.28 9.48
C ASN A 27 3.34 -2.00 9.68
N ALA A 28 2.94 -1.38 10.80
CA ALA A 28 1.54 -1.19 11.17
C ALA A 28 0.72 -0.47 10.09
N GLN A 29 1.31 0.51 9.39
CA GLN A 29 0.63 1.22 8.29
C GLN A 29 0.39 0.30 7.09
N ALA A 30 1.39 -0.50 6.71
CA ALA A 30 1.26 -1.47 5.63
C ALA A 30 0.24 -2.55 5.99
N GLU A 31 0.27 -3.08 7.21
CA GLU A 31 -0.71 -4.06 7.70
C GLU A 31 -2.14 -3.51 7.66
N SER A 32 -2.34 -2.26 8.08
CA SER A 32 -3.65 -1.61 8.02
C SER A 32 -4.17 -1.48 6.58
N LEU A 33 -3.30 -1.08 5.64
CA LEU A 33 -3.63 -1.01 4.22
C LEU A 33 -4.04 -2.39 3.67
N TRP A 34 -3.23 -3.42 3.91
CA TRP A 34 -3.52 -4.77 3.43
C TRP A 34 -4.76 -5.38 4.06
N SER A 35 -5.00 -5.16 5.35
CA SER A 35 -6.23 -5.56 6.01
C SER A 35 -7.45 -4.91 5.34
N ARG A 36 -7.37 -3.62 5.02
CA ARG A 36 -8.47 -2.90 4.38
C ARG A 36 -8.76 -3.38 2.96
N LEU A 37 -7.71 -3.59 2.16
CA LEU A 37 -7.84 -4.13 0.81
C LEU A 37 -8.55 -5.49 0.85
N LYS A 38 -8.14 -6.38 1.75
CA LYS A 38 -8.77 -7.71 1.87
C LYS A 38 -10.24 -7.60 2.25
N ALA A 39 -10.57 -6.77 3.25
CA ALA A 39 -11.94 -6.59 3.70
C ALA A 39 -12.86 -6.02 2.61
N GLU A 40 -12.37 -5.04 1.84
CA GLU A 40 -13.22 -4.32 0.88
C GLU A 40 -13.22 -4.94 -0.52
N LEU A 41 -12.17 -5.65 -0.91
CA LEU A 41 -12.05 -6.25 -2.25
C LEU A 41 -12.28 -7.75 -2.24
N LEU A 42 -11.81 -8.48 -1.23
CA LEU A 42 -11.90 -9.94 -1.21
C LEU A 42 -13.13 -10.41 -0.44
N GLU A 43 -13.30 -9.95 0.80
CA GLU A 43 -14.38 -10.39 1.68
C GLU A 43 -15.76 -9.86 1.24
N ALA A 44 -15.78 -8.79 0.45
CA ALA A 44 -17.01 -8.21 -0.10
C ALA A 44 -17.53 -8.92 -1.37
N ARG A 45 -16.82 -9.93 -1.89
CA ARG A 45 -17.17 -10.64 -3.13
C ARG A 45 -17.47 -12.12 -2.84
N ASP A 46 -18.42 -12.68 -3.57
CA ASP A 46 -18.69 -14.12 -3.53
C ASP A 46 -17.56 -14.92 -4.18
N TRP A 47 -17.41 -16.17 -3.76
CA TRP A 47 -16.43 -17.08 -4.36
C TRP A 47 -16.91 -17.66 -5.69
N PRO A 48 -16.05 -17.74 -6.73
CA PRO A 48 -14.66 -17.27 -6.75
C PRO A 48 -14.53 -15.74 -6.82
N VAL A 49 -13.66 -15.18 -5.98
CA VAL A 49 -13.45 -13.72 -5.84
C VAL A 49 -12.99 -13.06 -7.13
N PHE A 50 -12.24 -13.79 -7.96
CA PHE A 50 -11.76 -13.36 -9.27
C PHE A 50 -12.00 -14.45 -10.29
N THR A 51 -12.27 -14.05 -11.53
CA THR A 51 -12.49 -14.98 -12.63
C THR A 51 -11.18 -15.54 -13.17
N ASP A 52 -10.16 -14.69 -13.28
CA ASP A 52 -8.81 -15.03 -13.71
C ASP A 52 -7.76 -14.04 -13.15
N LEU A 53 -6.49 -14.19 -13.56
CA LEU A 53 -5.41 -13.31 -13.13
C LEU A 53 -5.58 -11.86 -13.63
N ALA A 54 -6.15 -11.67 -14.82
CA ALA A 54 -6.33 -10.34 -15.39
C ALA A 54 -7.41 -9.56 -14.63
N ASP A 55 -8.51 -10.23 -14.25
CA ASP A 55 -9.55 -9.68 -13.36
C ASP A 55 -8.97 -9.33 -11.98
N ALA A 56 -8.14 -10.20 -11.40
CA ALA A 56 -7.47 -9.91 -10.13
C ALA A 56 -6.59 -8.65 -10.22
N GLN A 57 -5.77 -8.54 -11.27
CA GLN A 57 -4.90 -7.38 -11.48
C GLN A 57 -5.70 -6.09 -11.70
N ALA A 58 -6.74 -6.13 -12.54
CA ALA A 58 -7.59 -4.97 -12.82
C ALA A 58 -8.38 -4.53 -11.58
N SER A 59 -8.91 -5.49 -10.81
CA SER A 59 -9.63 -5.24 -9.57
C SER A 59 -8.75 -4.60 -8.51
N VAL A 60 -7.52 -5.10 -8.33
CA VAL A 60 -6.54 -4.51 -7.39
C VAL A 60 -6.10 -3.11 -7.85
N ALA A 61 -5.82 -2.92 -9.15
CA ALA A 61 -5.46 -1.60 -9.68
C ALA A 61 -6.59 -0.58 -9.47
N LYS A 62 -7.83 -0.97 -9.76
CA LYS A 62 -9.02 -0.14 -9.53
C LYS A 62 -9.20 0.19 -8.04
N TYR A 63 -8.94 -0.76 -7.15
CA TYR A 63 -8.99 -0.52 -5.71
C TYR A 63 -7.98 0.56 -5.28
N PHE A 64 -6.74 0.48 -5.75
CA PHE A 64 -5.72 1.48 -5.40
C PHE A 64 -5.99 2.85 -6.02
N ASP A 65 -6.57 2.92 -7.21
CA ASP A 65 -7.04 4.18 -7.79
C ASP A 65 -8.10 4.84 -6.89
N TYR A 66 -9.11 4.08 -6.49
CA TYR A 66 -10.12 4.52 -5.53
C TYR A 66 -9.49 4.96 -4.19
N TYR A 67 -8.60 4.13 -3.62
CA TYR A 67 -7.96 4.40 -2.34
C TYR A 67 -7.16 5.71 -2.38
N ASN A 68 -6.36 5.93 -3.43
CA ASN A 68 -5.48 7.10 -3.51
C ASN A 68 -6.22 8.38 -3.92
N HIS A 69 -7.16 8.28 -4.85
CA HIS A 69 -7.75 9.44 -5.52
C HIS A 69 -9.18 9.78 -5.09
N GLN A 70 -9.84 8.93 -4.32
CA GLN A 70 -11.25 9.13 -3.94
C GLN A 70 -11.49 9.00 -2.44
N ARG A 71 -10.92 7.97 -1.80
CA ARG A 71 -11.11 7.71 -0.37
C ARG A 71 -10.55 8.84 0.49
N ARG A 72 -11.32 9.28 1.48
CA ARG A 72 -10.89 10.26 2.49
C ARG A 72 -10.47 9.55 3.77
N HIS A 73 -9.40 10.01 4.39
CA HIS A 73 -8.84 9.40 5.60
C HIS A 73 -8.85 10.38 6.77
N SER A 74 -9.51 10.01 7.87
CA SER A 74 -9.61 10.87 9.06
C SER A 74 -8.25 11.18 9.68
N SER A 75 -7.29 10.25 9.62
CA SER A 75 -5.93 10.43 10.12
C SER A 75 -5.12 11.51 9.40
N ILE A 76 -5.54 11.91 8.19
CA ILE A 76 -4.90 12.97 7.39
C ILE A 76 -5.87 14.12 7.12
N GLY A 77 -6.71 14.46 8.11
CA GLY A 77 -7.62 15.61 8.01
C GLY A 77 -8.72 15.44 6.97
N TYR A 78 -9.17 14.21 6.74
CA TYR A 78 -10.16 13.86 5.70
C TYR A 78 -9.72 14.21 4.28
N LEU A 79 -8.41 14.31 4.04
CA LEU A 79 -7.86 14.42 2.70
C LEU A 79 -7.79 13.06 2.00
N LYS A 80 -7.65 13.12 0.68
CA LYS A 80 -7.32 11.98 -0.16
C LYS A 80 -5.82 11.67 -0.01
N PRO A 81 -5.39 10.40 0.06
CA PRO A 81 -3.98 10.05 0.20
C PRO A 81 -3.08 10.72 -0.84
N TYR A 82 -3.52 10.77 -2.11
CA TYR A 82 -2.77 11.45 -3.17
C TYR A 82 -2.55 12.94 -2.88
N LEU A 83 -3.60 13.67 -2.49
CA LEU A 83 -3.51 15.11 -2.20
C LEU A 83 -2.63 15.38 -0.97
N PHE A 84 -2.78 14.58 0.08
CA PHE A 84 -1.93 14.70 1.26
C PHE A 84 -0.46 14.47 0.92
N HIS A 85 -0.16 13.45 0.12
CA HIS A 85 1.20 13.17 -0.34
C HIS A 85 1.78 14.33 -1.18
N GLN A 86 1.00 14.91 -2.09
CA GLN A 86 1.43 16.08 -2.87
C GLN A 86 1.75 17.29 -1.98
N GLN A 87 0.94 17.55 -0.96
CA GLN A 87 1.20 18.62 0.01
C GLN A 87 2.48 18.36 0.80
N GLN A 88 2.72 17.12 1.22
CA GLN A 88 3.96 16.74 1.91
C GLN A 88 5.19 16.95 1.03
N LEU A 89 5.15 16.52 -0.24
CA LEU A 89 6.25 16.72 -1.19
C LEU A 89 6.56 18.20 -1.43
N ALA A 90 5.52 19.02 -1.57
CA ALA A 90 5.67 20.47 -1.74
C ALA A 90 6.29 21.17 -0.52
N ASN A 91 6.19 20.58 0.67
CA ASN A 91 6.77 21.13 1.90
C ASN A 91 8.24 20.71 2.10
N ILE A 92 8.73 19.71 1.36
CA ILE A 92 10.09 19.16 1.49
C ILE A 92 10.98 19.64 0.32
N THR A 93 10.38 20.22 -0.72
CA THR A 93 11.07 20.83 -1.87
C THR A 93 11.13 22.34 -1.69
#